data_AF-A0A7J8CLJ5-F1
#
_entry.id   AF-A0A7J8CLJ5-F1
#
_cell.length_a   1.000
_cell.length_b   1.000
_cell.length_c   1.000
_cell.angle_alpha   90.00
_cell.angle_beta   90.00
_cell.angle_gamma   90.00
#
_symmetry.space_group_name_H-M   'P 1'
#
loop_
_entity.id
_entity.type
_entity.pdbx_description
1 polymer ?
#
loop_
_entity_poly.entity_id
_entity_poly.type
_entity_poly.pdbx_seq_one_letter_code
_entity_poly.pdbx_strand_id
1 'polypeptide(L)'
;MVSSTLKLGISILNGGNADVQQKMLDYLKDKKEVGFFQSIQALMQTCSVLDLNAFERQNKAEGLGMVNEDGTGEKVMADDEFTQDLFRFLQLLCEGHNNDFQNYLRTQTGNTTTINIIICTVDYLLRLQESISDFYWYYSGKDVIEEQGKRNFSKAMSVAKQVFNSLTEYIQGPCTGNQQSLAHSRLWDAVVGFLHVFAHMMMKLAQDSSQIELLKELLDLQKDMVVMLLSLLEGNVVNGMIARQMVDMLVESSSNVEMILKFFDMFLKLKDIVGSEAFQDYVTDPRGLISKKDFQKAMDSQKQFTGPEIQFLLSCSEADENEMINCEEFANRFQEPAREIGFNVAVLLTNLSEHVPHDPRLRNFLELAESILEYFRPYLGRIEIMGASRRIERIYFEISETNRAQWEMPQVREPKRVHAGFLGLPACSSHSWTPHGAVHTLHICSAGLGGPLLSLCKLMPTLFSHFLGPAVPLHVLGSPLPTSCSLGAHVDVHLLYMQHQCALTVAAHTPCPPLAHSPWEPL
;
A
#
# COMPACT_ATOMS: atom_id res chain seq x y z
N MET A 1 22.51 23.62 -7.20
CA MET A 1 22.11 23.58 -8.63
C MET A 1 21.31 22.33 -8.94
N VAL A 2 21.89 21.12 -8.84
CA VAL A 2 21.19 19.85 -9.17
C VAL A 2 19.88 19.66 -8.40
N SER A 3 19.87 19.87 -7.07
CA SER A 3 18.65 19.80 -6.25
C SER A 3 17.52 20.72 -6.79
N SER A 4 17.84 21.99 -7.09
CA SER A 4 16.87 22.94 -7.66
C SER A 4 16.36 22.49 -9.04
N THR A 5 17.20 21.85 -9.85
CA THR A 5 16.81 21.30 -11.15
C THR A 5 15.83 20.12 -11.00
N LEU A 6 16.05 19.23 -10.03
CA LEU A 6 15.12 18.13 -9.74
C LEU A 6 13.76 18.66 -9.31
N LYS A 7 13.71 19.64 -8.40
CA LYS A 7 12.45 20.27 -7.96
C LYS A 7 11.67 20.90 -9.12
N LEU A 8 12.36 21.51 -10.09
CA LEU A 8 11.73 21.98 -11.32
C LEU A 8 11.19 20.82 -12.18
N GLY A 9 11.98 19.76 -12.38
CA GLY A 9 11.56 18.57 -13.12
C GLY A 9 10.31 17.92 -12.52
N ILE A 10 10.29 17.75 -11.19
CA ILE A 10 9.14 17.26 -10.42
C ILE A 10 7.93 18.15 -10.67
N SER A 11 8.08 19.47 -10.56
CA SER A 11 6.97 20.41 -10.76
C SER A 11 6.35 20.34 -12.17
N ILE A 12 7.16 20.02 -13.18
CA ILE A 12 6.69 19.89 -14.57
C ILE A 12 5.97 18.55 -14.78
N LEU A 13 6.47 17.47 -14.17
CA LEU A 13 5.92 16.11 -14.32
C LEU A 13 4.74 15.82 -13.38
N ASN A 14 4.53 16.67 -12.38
CA ASN A 14 3.54 16.45 -11.31
C ASN A 14 2.14 16.14 -11.88
N GLY A 15 1.52 15.08 -11.38
CA GLY A 15 0.21 14.61 -11.85
C GLY A 15 0.26 13.76 -13.14
N GLY A 16 1.38 13.10 -13.42
CA GLY A 16 1.50 12.17 -14.55
C GLY A 16 1.44 12.83 -15.94
N ASN A 17 2.21 13.90 -16.17
CA ASN A 17 2.17 14.65 -17.42
C ASN A 17 2.79 13.90 -18.62
N ALA A 18 1.97 13.07 -19.28
CA ALA A 18 2.37 12.21 -20.39
C ALA A 18 2.98 12.96 -21.59
N ASP A 19 2.51 14.17 -21.90
CA ASP A 19 3.03 14.99 -23.00
C ASP A 19 4.49 15.39 -22.76
N VAL A 20 4.82 15.74 -21.51
CA VAL A 20 6.20 16.09 -21.13
C VAL A 20 7.06 14.84 -21.08
N GLN A 21 6.57 13.74 -20.52
CA GLN A 21 7.30 12.47 -20.50
C GLN A 21 7.69 12.05 -21.91
N GLN A 22 6.78 12.14 -22.88
CA GLN A 22 7.04 11.79 -24.27
C GLN A 22 8.11 12.69 -24.89
N LYS A 23 7.99 14.02 -24.74
CA LYS A 23 8.99 14.98 -25.25
C LYS A 23 10.37 14.73 -24.66
N MET A 24 10.44 14.41 -23.37
CA MET A 24 11.69 14.10 -22.70
C MET A 24 12.29 12.80 -23.22
N LEU A 25 11.47 11.76 -23.42
CA LEU A 25 11.92 10.48 -23.96
C LEU A 25 12.46 10.62 -25.38
N ASP A 26 11.73 11.35 -26.23
CA ASP A 26 12.13 11.63 -27.62
C ASP A 26 13.46 12.39 -27.64
N TYR A 27 13.61 13.41 -26.79
CA TYR A 27 14.87 14.14 -26.66
C TYR A 27 16.05 13.22 -26.29
N LEU A 28 15.88 12.34 -25.29
CA LEU A 28 16.93 11.42 -24.85
C LEU A 28 17.31 10.41 -25.95
N LYS A 29 16.31 9.88 -26.69
CA LYS A 29 16.52 8.94 -27.79
C LYS A 29 17.20 9.58 -28.99
N ASP A 30 16.79 10.78 -29.37
CA ASP A 30 17.33 11.51 -30.52
C ASP A 30 18.79 11.93 -30.28
N LYS A 31 19.08 12.41 -29.08
CA LYS A 31 20.43 12.86 -28.69
C LYS A 31 21.35 11.73 -28.26
N LYS A 32 20.80 10.54 -27.96
CA LYS A 32 21.54 9.36 -27.45
C LYS A 32 22.35 9.69 -26.19
N GLU A 33 21.69 10.34 -25.23
CA GLU A 33 22.32 10.91 -24.04
C GLU A 33 22.74 9.82 -23.03
N VAL A 34 23.97 9.32 -23.17
CA VAL A 34 24.57 8.39 -22.20
C VAL A 34 24.86 9.08 -20.86
N GLY A 35 25.33 10.34 -20.92
CA GLY A 35 25.77 11.09 -19.73
C GLY A 35 24.64 11.34 -18.72
N PHE A 36 23.39 11.42 -19.19
CA PHE A 36 22.21 11.58 -18.32
C PHE A 36 22.09 10.41 -17.34
N PHE A 37 22.11 9.17 -17.84
CA PHE A 37 21.96 7.97 -17.02
C PHE A 37 23.19 7.70 -16.15
N GLN A 38 24.40 8.01 -16.65
CA GLN A 38 25.63 7.95 -15.85
C GLN A 38 25.57 8.92 -14.67
N SER A 39 25.09 10.14 -14.90
CA SER A 39 24.92 11.14 -13.86
C SER A 39 23.91 10.68 -12.81
N ILE A 40 22.77 10.12 -13.21
CA ILE A 40 21.76 9.61 -12.26
C ILE A 40 22.33 8.48 -11.41
N GLN A 41 23.00 7.50 -12.03
CA GLN A 41 23.64 6.40 -11.30
C GLN A 41 24.67 6.91 -10.29
N ALA A 42 25.52 7.86 -10.70
CA ALA A 42 26.51 8.47 -9.80
C ALA A 42 25.84 9.18 -8.61
N LEU A 43 24.76 9.93 -8.85
CA LEU A 43 23.99 10.58 -7.79
C LEU A 43 23.39 9.56 -6.81
N MET A 44 22.81 8.46 -7.29
CA MET A 44 22.29 7.37 -6.44
C MET A 44 23.37 6.71 -5.58
N GLN A 45 24.59 6.54 -6.13
CA GLN A 45 25.72 5.98 -5.41
C GLN A 45 26.23 6.91 -4.30
N THR A 46 26.11 8.23 -4.49
CA THR A 46 26.51 9.23 -3.49
C THR A 46 25.43 9.54 -2.45
N CYS A 47 24.18 9.12 -2.67
CA CYS A 47 23.10 9.31 -1.70
C CYS A 47 23.44 8.57 -0.40
N SER A 48 23.33 9.29 0.72
CA SER A 48 23.66 8.73 2.02
C SER A 48 22.58 7.77 2.56
N VAL A 49 22.94 7.07 3.62
CA VAL A 49 22.09 6.14 4.37
C VAL A 49 22.26 6.43 5.86
N LEU A 50 21.55 5.68 6.71
CA LEU A 50 21.56 5.89 8.16
C LEU A 50 22.90 5.45 8.78
N ASP A 51 23.89 6.35 8.80
CA ASP A 51 25.22 6.06 9.36
C ASP A 51 25.23 6.09 10.89
N LEU A 52 25.31 4.91 11.49
CA LEU A 52 25.34 4.72 12.93
C LEU A 52 26.55 5.41 13.61
N ASN A 53 27.71 5.46 12.96
CA ASN A 53 28.89 6.13 13.51
C ASN A 53 28.71 7.65 13.54
N ALA A 54 28.10 8.21 12.48
CA ALA A 54 27.75 9.62 12.44
C ALA A 54 26.71 9.96 13.53
N PHE A 55 25.71 9.09 13.69
CA PHE A 55 24.70 9.20 14.73
C PHE A 55 25.29 9.21 16.14
N GLU A 56 26.17 8.25 16.48
CA GLU A 56 26.80 8.21 17.80
C GLU A 56 27.66 9.45 18.08
N ARG A 57 28.36 9.96 17.07
CA ARG A 57 29.17 11.18 17.21
C ARG A 57 28.29 12.40 17.47
N GLN A 58 27.15 12.49 16.78
CA GLN A 58 26.17 13.55 17.01
C GLN A 58 25.60 13.46 18.42
N ASN A 59 25.17 12.27 18.85
CA ASN A 59 24.60 12.05 20.18
C ASN A 59 25.61 12.40 21.31
N LYS A 60 26.89 12.05 21.15
CA LYS A 60 27.95 12.44 22.09
C LYS A 60 28.18 13.95 22.13
N ALA A 61 28.12 14.64 20.99
CA ALA A 61 28.30 16.09 20.93
C ALA A 61 27.13 16.85 21.57
N GLU A 62 25.89 16.39 21.34
CA GLU A 62 24.68 16.90 21.99
C GLU A 62 24.74 16.70 23.52
N GLY A 63 25.17 15.52 23.98
CA GLY A 63 25.35 15.25 25.41
C GLY A 63 26.41 16.11 26.10
N LEU A 64 27.31 16.75 25.35
CA LEU A 64 28.32 17.69 25.86
C LEU A 64 27.85 19.16 25.79
N GLY A 65 26.63 19.43 25.33
CA GLY A 65 26.10 20.79 25.19
C GLY A 65 26.85 21.65 24.16
N MET A 66 27.58 21.02 23.24
CA MET A 66 28.43 21.71 22.25
C MET A 66 27.67 22.13 20.98
N VAL A 67 26.34 22.16 21.03
CA VAL A 67 25.49 22.54 19.90
C VAL A 67 25.07 24.00 20.07
N ASN A 68 25.71 24.89 19.32
CA ASN A 68 25.26 26.29 19.22
C ASN A 68 23.95 26.34 18.41
N GLU A 69 23.06 27.31 18.70
CA GLU A 69 21.77 27.50 18.03
C GLU A 69 21.87 27.67 16.50
N ASP A 70 23.04 28.08 15.97
CA ASP A 70 23.31 28.22 14.52
C ASP A 70 24.03 27.01 13.89
N GLY A 71 24.26 25.94 14.66
CA GLY A 71 25.06 24.76 14.27
C GLY A 71 24.28 23.46 14.14
N THR A 72 22.94 23.52 14.05
CA THR A 72 22.00 22.40 13.90
C THR A 72 22.09 21.70 12.54
N GLY A 73 23.26 21.65 11.92
CA GLY A 73 23.46 20.93 10.68
C GLY A 73 23.21 19.45 10.94
N GLU A 74 22.07 18.95 10.49
CA GLU A 74 21.74 17.53 10.52
C GLU A 74 22.85 16.76 9.81
N LYS A 75 23.63 15.98 10.57
CA LYS A 75 24.78 15.25 10.02
C LYS A 75 24.40 13.87 9.52
N VAL A 76 23.36 13.28 10.08
CA VAL A 76 22.86 11.95 9.73
C VAL A 76 21.80 12.13 8.64
N MET A 77 22.05 11.53 7.48
CA MET A 77 21.17 11.64 6.30
C MET A 77 20.82 13.09 5.93
N ALA A 78 21.85 13.95 5.84
CA ALA A 78 21.69 15.37 5.49
C ALA A 78 21.14 15.62 4.08
N ASP A 79 21.13 14.60 3.23
CA ASP A 79 20.65 14.61 1.85
C ASP A 79 19.31 13.87 1.67
N ASP A 80 18.57 13.59 2.75
CA ASP A 80 17.28 12.89 2.72
C ASP A 80 16.26 13.56 1.78
N GLU A 81 16.14 14.89 1.80
CA GLU A 81 15.29 15.63 0.86
C GLU A 81 15.75 15.43 -0.59
N PHE A 82 17.07 15.49 -0.83
CA PHE A 82 17.63 15.34 -2.17
C PHE A 82 17.42 13.93 -2.72
N THR A 83 17.62 12.91 -1.88
CA THR A 83 17.40 11.52 -2.26
C THR A 83 15.92 11.25 -2.54
N GLN A 84 15.01 11.79 -1.73
CA GLN A 84 13.57 11.71 -1.99
C GLN A 84 13.20 12.39 -3.30
N ASP A 85 13.69 13.61 -3.56
CA ASP A 85 13.46 14.31 -4.82
C ASP A 85 13.99 13.52 -6.04
N LEU A 86 15.16 12.88 -5.91
CA LEU A 86 15.73 12.07 -7.00
C LEU A 86 14.81 10.89 -7.35
N PHE A 87 14.38 10.11 -6.37
CA PHE A 87 13.50 8.97 -6.61
C PHE A 87 12.07 9.39 -6.98
N ARG A 88 11.58 10.52 -6.45
CA ARG A 88 10.30 11.11 -6.84
C ARG A 88 10.32 11.54 -8.31
N PHE A 89 11.40 12.20 -8.76
CA PHE A 89 11.57 12.55 -10.16
C PHE A 89 11.52 11.31 -11.06
N LEU A 90 12.24 10.24 -10.70
CA LEU A 90 12.26 9.00 -11.48
C LEU A 90 10.90 8.27 -11.47
N GLN A 91 10.19 8.29 -10.34
CA GLN A 91 8.81 7.79 -10.24
C GLN A 91 7.91 8.49 -11.26
N LEU A 92 7.94 9.82 -11.28
CA LEU A 92 7.09 10.65 -12.14
C LEU A 92 7.38 10.49 -13.64
N LEU A 93 8.56 9.99 -14.03
CA LEU A 93 8.85 9.63 -15.43
C LEU A 93 8.09 8.40 -15.89
N CYS A 94 7.70 7.52 -14.97
CA CYS A 94 6.98 6.28 -15.25
C CYS A 94 5.50 6.32 -14.85
N GLU A 95 5.09 7.33 -14.07
CA GLU A 95 3.70 7.54 -13.65
C GLU A 95 2.74 7.53 -14.85
N GLY A 96 1.61 6.85 -14.70
CA GLY A 96 0.66 6.62 -15.80
C GLY A 96 1.02 5.42 -16.68
N HIS A 97 1.86 4.51 -16.19
CA HIS A 97 2.26 3.27 -16.87
C HIS A 97 2.92 3.51 -18.22
N ASN A 98 3.85 4.47 -18.27
CA ASN A 98 4.58 4.81 -19.48
C ASN A 98 5.55 3.68 -19.88
N ASN A 99 5.05 2.69 -20.62
CA ASN A 99 5.77 1.46 -20.93
C ASN A 99 7.08 1.73 -21.68
N ASP A 100 7.10 2.71 -22.58
CA ASP A 100 8.31 3.06 -23.33
C ASP A 100 9.39 3.65 -22.41
N PHE A 101 9.01 4.56 -21.51
CA PHE A 101 9.95 5.16 -20.56
C PHE A 101 10.42 4.12 -19.52
N GLN A 102 9.50 3.30 -18.99
CA GLN A 102 9.80 2.17 -18.10
C GLN A 102 10.85 1.22 -18.71
N ASN A 103 10.69 0.83 -19.98
CA ASN A 103 11.67 0.01 -20.69
C ASN A 103 12.98 0.77 -20.94
N TYR A 104 12.92 2.06 -21.21
CA TYR A 104 14.09 2.89 -21.47
C TYR A 104 14.93 3.14 -20.20
N LEU A 105 14.34 3.12 -18.99
CA LEU A 105 15.10 3.11 -17.73
C LEU A 105 15.89 1.80 -17.52
N ARG A 106 15.39 0.68 -18.04
CA ARG A 106 16.06 -0.63 -17.99
C ARG A 106 17.14 -0.76 -19.05
N THR A 107 16.86 -0.33 -20.28
CA THR A 107 17.74 -0.53 -21.43
C THR A 107 17.63 0.62 -22.44
N GLN A 108 18.71 1.37 -22.62
CA GLN A 108 18.75 2.49 -23.56
C GLN A 108 19.17 2.04 -24.96
N THR A 109 18.29 1.34 -25.66
CA THR A 109 18.54 0.86 -27.03
C THR A 109 18.89 2.03 -27.95
N GLY A 110 20.03 1.92 -28.65
CA GLY A 110 20.55 2.97 -29.53
C GLY A 110 21.73 3.76 -28.96
N ASN A 111 21.96 3.66 -27.65
CA ASN A 111 23.16 4.19 -26.97
C ASN A 111 24.31 3.18 -27.01
N THR A 112 25.55 3.65 -26.81
CA THR A 112 26.75 2.79 -26.78
C THR A 112 26.88 2.00 -25.48
N THR A 113 26.34 2.51 -24.37
CA THR A 113 26.34 1.87 -23.06
C THR A 113 24.94 1.90 -22.46
N THR A 114 24.54 0.79 -21.84
CA THR A 114 23.28 0.68 -21.11
C THR A 114 23.54 0.82 -19.61
N ILE A 115 22.69 1.59 -18.93
CA ILE A 115 22.68 1.75 -17.47
C ILE A 115 21.29 1.37 -17.00
N ASN A 116 21.23 0.30 -16.22
CA ASN A 116 19.99 -0.23 -15.70
C ASN A 116 19.64 0.47 -14.39
N ILE A 117 18.88 1.58 -14.49
CA ILE A 117 18.50 2.41 -13.34
C ILE A 117 17.64 1.64 -12.33
N ILE A 118 16.89 0.64 -12.80
CA ILE A 118 16.04 -0.21 -11.95
C ILE A 118 16.92 -1.00 -10.98
N ILE A 119 18.01 -1.60 -11.48
CA ILE A 119 18.95 -2.34 -10.63
C ILE A 119 19.71 -1.41 -9.70
N CYS A 120 20.15 -0.23 -10.18
CA CYS A 120 20.79 0.76 -9.31
C CYS A 120 19.86 1.25 -8.18
N THR A 121 18.55 1.29 -8.42
CA THR A 121 17.54 1.61 -7.39
C THR A 121 17.47 0.50 -6.33
N VAL A 122 17.50 -0.77 -6.75
CA VAL A 122 17.56 -1.93 -5.83
C VAL A 122 18.86 -1.92 -5.02
N ASP A 123 19.99 -1.59 -5.64
CA ASP A 123 21.29 -1.50 -4.94
C ASP A 123 21.29 -0.39 -3.87
N TYR A 124 20.60 0.73 -4.13
CA TYR A 124 20.38 1.76 -3.10
C TYR A 124 19.47 1.24 -1.99
N LEU A 125 18.35 0.60 -2.33
CA LEU A 125 17.40 0.05 -1.36
C LEU A 125 18.08 -0.95 -0.41
N LEU A 126 18.96 -1.81 -0.94
CA LEU A 126 19.69 -2.79 -0.14
C LEU A 126 20.64 -2.11 0.87
N ARG A 127 21.41 -1.11 0.45
CA ARG A 127 22.27 -0.33 1.37
C ARG A 127 21.46 0.38 2.45
N LEU A 128 20.31 0.96 2.07
CA LEU A 128 19.42 1.62 3.01
C LEU A 128 18.85 0.61 4.02
N GLN A 129 18.40 -0.56 3.54
CA GLN A 129 17.89 -1.64 4.38
C GLN A 129 18.94 -2.15 5.37
N GLU A 130 20.18 -2.39 4.93
CA GLU A 130 21.27 -2.81 5.81
C GLU A 130 21.50 -1.77 6.92
N SER A 131 21.51 -0.47 6.58
CA SER A 131 21.67 0.61 7.57
C SER A 131 20.50 0.70 8.56
N ILE A 132 19.27 0.46 8.11
CA ILE A 132 18.07 0.42 8.96
C ILE A 132 18.14 -0.78 9.92
N SER A 133 18.61 -1.94 9.45
CA SER A 133 18.81 -3.12 10.28
C SER A 133 19.89 -2.91 11.35
N ASP A 134 21.01 -2.27 11.01
CA ASP A 134 22.05 -1.92 11.99
C ASP A 134 21.51 -0.97 13.07
N PHE A 135 20.68 -0.02 12.67
CA PHE A 135 20.02 0.90 13.61
C PHE A 135 19.02 0.17 14.53
N TYR A 136 18.26 -0.80 14.01
CA TYR A 136 17.44 -1.69 14.83
C TYR A 136 18.30 -2.41 15.87
N TRP A 137 19.42 -3.02 15.47
CA TRP A 137 20.31 -3.73 16.39
C TRP A 137 20.88 -2.82 17.48
N TYR A 138 21.24 -1.59 17.14
CA TYR A 138 21.70 -0.59 18.12
C TYR A 138 20.64 -0.31 19.21
N TYR A 139 19.35 -0.26 18.82
CA TYR A 139 18.25 -0.06 19.75
C TYR A 139 17.69 -1.36 20.35
N SER A 140 18.06 -2.55 19.86
CA SER A 140 17.46 -3.83 20.28
C SER A 140 17.50 -4.07 21.80
N GLY A 141 18.56 -3.62 22.49
CA GLY A 141 18.73 -3.76 23.94
C GLY A 141 18.21 -2.58 24.79
N LYS A 142 17.61 -1.56 24.17
CA LYS A 142 17.03 -0.39 24.86
C LYS A 142 15.51 -0.46 24.78
N ASP A 143 14.81 -0.19 25.87
CA ASP A 143 13.34 -0.22 25.87
C ASP A 143 12.75 0.93 25.05
N VAL A 144 13.32 2.13 25.17
CA VAL A 144 12.84 3.35 24.53
C VAL A 144 13.84 3.86 23.49
N ILE A 145 13.33 4.33 22.35
CA ILE A 145 14.11 5.03 21.34
C ILE A 145 14.13 6.52 21.70
N GLU A 146 15.30 7.13 21.84
CA GLU A 146 15.39 8.56 22.18
C GLU A 146 14.85 9.42 21.01
N GLU A 147 14.38 10.64 21.28
CA GLU A 147 13.77 11.52 20.27
C GLU A 147 14.65 11.74 19.04
N GLN A 148 15.96 11.91 19.22
CA GLN A 148 16.89 12.04 18.10
C GLN A 148 16.99 10.75 17.26
N GLY A 149 16.87 9.59 17.91
CA GLY A 149 16.79 8.30 17.25
C GLY A 149 15.50 8.17 16.44
N LYS A 150 14.35 8.54 17.02
CA LYS A 150 13.05 8.54 16.32
C LYS A 150 13.07 9.41 15.07
N ARG A 151 13.59 10.65 15.17
CA ARG A 151 13.71 11.59 14.04
C ARG A 151 14.56 11.04 12.91
N ASN A 152 15.74 10.52 13.22
CA ASN A 152 16.64 9.99 12.19
C ASN A 152 16.10 8.70 11.55
N PHE A 153 15.40 7.87 12.33
CA PHE A 153 14.74 6.67 11.81
C PHE A 153 13.57 7.01 10.88
N SER A 154 12.74 7.98 11.27
CA SER A 154 11.63 8.51 10.46
C SER A 154 12.09 8.97 9.08
N LYS A 155 13.22 9.72 9.00
CA LYS A 155 13.82 10.11 7.72
C LYS A 155 14.18 8.93 6.84
N ALA A 156 14.87 7.94 7.40
CA ALA A 156 15.25 6.73 6.67
C ALA A 156 14.01 5.97 6.16
N MET A 157 12.94 5.91 6.97
CA MET A 157 11.67 5.31 6.56
C MET A 157 10.98 6.10 5.44
N SER A 158 10.97 7.43 5.47
CA SER A 158 10.41 8.26 4.39
C SER A 158 11.16 8.05 3.07
N VAL A 159 12.49 7.97 3.12
CA VAL A 159 13.31 7.67 1.93
C VAL A 159 12.99 6.27 1.41
N ALA A 160 12.93 5.26 2.27
CA ALA A 160 12.57 3.90 1.86
C ALA A 160 11.17 3.83 1.23
N LYS A 161 10.20 4.56 1.80
CA LYS A 161 8.83 4.68 1.30
C LYS A 161 8.83 5.21 -0.14
N GLN A 162 9.56 6.29 -0.38
CA GLN A 162 9.71 6.87 -1.71
C GLN A 162 10.37 5.88 -2.70
N VAL A 163 11.36 5.09 -2.27
CA VAL A 163 12.00 4.07 -3.13
C VAL A 163 11.02 2.96 -3.50
N PHE A 164 10.22 2.45 -2.56
CA PHE A 164 9.19 1.43 -2.86
C PHE A 164 8.13 1.97 -3.83
N ASN A 165 7.70 3.23 -3.66
CA ASN A 165 6.77 3.88 -4.57
C ASN A 165 7.36 4.05 -5.99
N SER A 166 8.64 4.39 -6.11
CA SER A 166 9.33 4.43 -7.41
C SER A 166 9.42 3.04 -8.06
N LEU A 167 9.80 2.01 -7.30
CA LEU A 167 9.87 0.63 -7.80
C LEU A 167 8.52 0.12 -8.27
N THR A 168 7.44 0.50 -7.59
CA THR A 168 6.06 0.18 -7.98
C THR A 168 5.71 0.78 -9.35
N GLU A 169 5.99 2.06 -9.58
CA GLU A 169 5.74 2.70 -10.89
C GLU A 169 6.61 2.14 -12.02
N TYR A 170 7.77 1.56 -11.72
CA TYR A 170 8.60 0.90 -12.74
C TYR A 170 7.96 -0.39 -13.28
N ILE A 171 7.05 -1.03 -12.54
CA ILE A 171 6.52 -2.36 -12.88
C ILE A 171 5.02 -2.39 -13.17
N GLN A 172 4.23 -1.47 -12.60
CA GLN A 172 2.78 -1.42 -12.82
C GLN A 172 2.41 -1.13 -14.28
N GLY A 173 1.23 -1.58 -14.71
CA GLY A 173 0.82 -1.58 -16.11
C GLY A 173 1.68 -2.58 -16.89
N PRO A 174 1.45 -3.87 -16.61
CA PRO A 174 2.48 -4.84 -16.30
C PRO A 174 3.70 -4.75 -17.22
N CYS A 175 4.82 -4.26 -16.70
CA CYS A 175 6.07 -4.17 -17.42
C CYS A 175 6.93 -5.42 -17.20
N THR A 176 6.61 -6.48 -17.95
CA THR A 176 7.22 -7.83 -17.75
C THR A 176 8.75 -7.83 -17.76
N GLY A 177 9.40 -7.04 -18.62
CA GLY A 177 10.85 -6.95 -18.63
C GLY A 177 11.45 -6.34 -17.35
N ASN A 178 10.76 -5.37 -16.74
CA ASN A 178 11.18 -4.76 -15.46
C ASN A 178 10.94 -5.73 -14.31
N GLN A 179 9.79 -6.40 -14.30
CA GLN A 179 9.48 -7.47 -13.33
C GLN A 179 10.55 -8.58 -13.37
N GLN A 180 10.94 -9.04 -14.55
CA GLN A 180 12.00 -10.05 -14.70
C GLN A 180 13.38 -9.53 -14.29
N SER A 181 13.70 -8.25 -14.56
CA SER A 181 14.95 -7.65 -14.11
C SER A 181 15.04 -7.60 -12.58
N LEU A 182 13.94 -7.26 -11.91
CA LEU A 182 13.86 -7.26 -10.44
C LEU A 182 13.93 -8.68 -9.86
N ALA A 183 13.25 -9.65 -10.47
CA ALA A 183 13.25 -11.05 -10.05
C ALA A 183 14.64 -11.71 -10.04
N HIS A 184 15.53 -11.28 -10.95
CA HIS A 184 16.92 -11.74 -11.02
C HIS A 184 17.91 -10.85 -10.24
N SER A 185 17.42 -9.81 -9.56
CA SER A 185 18.23 -8.91 -8.74
C SER A 185 18.29 -9.36 -7.28
N ARG A 186 18.98 -8.57 -6.44
CA ARG A 186 19.04 -8.76 -4.99
C ARG A 186 17.86 -8.13 -4.23
N LEU A 187 16.75 -7.83 -4.92
CA LEU A 187 15.55 -7.28 -4.30
C LEU A 187 15.02 -8.18 -3.17
N TRP A 188 15.09 -9.50 -3.36
CA TRP A 188 14.63 -10.47 -2.37
C TRP A 188 15.40 -10.37 -1.05
N ASP A 189 16.73 -10.17 -1.10
CA ASP A 189 17.57 -9.95 0.09
C ASP A 189 17.07 -8.75 0.90
N ALA A 190 16.80 -7.63 0.21
CA ALA A 190 16.29 -6.41 0.86
C ALA A 190 14.91 -6.63 1.48
N VAL A 191 13.99 -7.30 0.77
CA VAL A 191 12.64 -7.60 1.28
C VAL A 191 12.69 -8.49 2.52
N VAL A 192 13.54 -9.53 2.55
CA VAL A 192 13.74 -10.37 3.74
C VAL A 192 14.24 -9.54 4.92
N GLY A 193 15.21 -8.65 4.68
CA GLY A 193 15.73 -7.74 5.70
C GLY A 193 14.67 -6.80 6.27
N PHE A 194 13.81 -6.22 5.42
CA PHE A 194 12.68 -5.41 5.88
C PHE A 194 11.66 -6.21 6.67
N LEU A 195 11.34 -7.45 6.27
CA LEU A 195 10.43 -8.31 7.04
C LEU A 195 10.95 -8.56 8.46
N HIS A 196 12.25 -8.75 8.63
CA HIS A 196 12.87 -8.85 9.96
C HIS A 196 12.68 -7.56 10.78
N VAL A 197 13.01 -6.40 10.20
CA VAL A 197 12.85 -5.11 10.88
C VAL A 197 11.39 -4.87 11.26
N PHE A 198 10.44 -5.11 10.35
CA PHE A 198 9.01 -4.95 10.62
C PHE A 198 8.55 -5.84 11.77
N ALA A 199 8.83 -7.14 11.71
CA ALA A 199 8.42 -8.09 12.74
C ALA A 199 8.84 -7.65 14.15
N HIS A 200 10.11 -7.30 14.32
CA HIS A 200 10.65 -6.95 15.63
C HIS A 200 10.33 -5.53 16.08
N MET A 201 10.38 -4.54 15.18
CA MET A 201 10.07 -3.16 15.53
C MET A 201 8.58 -2.97 15.81
N MET A 202 7.68 -3.63 15.08
CA MET A 202 6.24 -3.57 15.37
C MET A 202 5.93 -4.03 16.80
N MET A 203 6.50 -5.16 17.22
CA MET A 203 6.32 -5.70 18.57
C MET A 203 6.90 -4.78 19.64
N LYS A 204 8.00 -4.08 19.35
CA LYS A 204 8.66 -3.19 20.29
C LYS A 204 7.93 -1.84 20.41
N LEU A 205 7.69 -1.17 19.29
CA LEU A 205 7.10 0.18 19.25
C LEU A 205 5.66 0.19 19.77
N ALA A 206 4.93 -0.92 19.66
CA ALA A 206 3.56 -1.02 20.17
C ALA A 206 3.45 -0.97 21.70
N GLN A 207 4.54 -1.23 22.44
CA GLN A 207 4.55 -1.29 23.91
C GLN A 207 4.68 0.08 24.59
N ASP A 208 4.90 1.15 23.83
CA ASP A 208 5.09 2.51 24.35
C ASP A 208 4.30 3.50 23.50
N SER A 209 3.38 4.20 24.14
CA SER A 209 2.51 5.17 23.47
C SER A 209 3.26 6.35 22.85
N SER A 210 4.42 6.71 23.41
CA SER A 210 5.29 7.77 22.87
C SER A 210 5.93 7.39 21.53
N GLN A 211 5.82 6.12 21.11
CA GLN A 211 6.44 5.57 19.91
C GLN A 211 5.40 5.21 18.83
N ILE A 212 4.11 5.47 19.08
CA ILE A 212 3.01 5.09 18.19
C ILE A 212 3.06 5.84 16.85
N GLU A 213 3.53 7.09 16.84
CA GLU A 213 3.73 7.83 15.59
C GLU A 213 4.77 7.14 14.69
N LEU A 214 5.90 6.71 15.29
CA LEU A 214 6.93 5.97 14.58
C LEU A 214 6.43 4.60 14.11
N LEU A 215 5.59 3.92 14.91
CA LEU A 215 4.94 2.68 14.51
C LEU A 215 4.04 2.89 13.30
N LYS A 216 3.24 3.96 13.27
CA LYS A 216 2.36 4.26 12.12
C LYS A 216 3.18 4.47 10.84
N GLU A 217 4.29 5.19 10.92
CA GLU A 217 5.20 5.36 9.77
C GLU A 217 5.81 4.04 9.30
N LEU A 218 6.18 3.15 10.23
CA LEU A 218 6.69 1.82 9.91
C LEU A 218 5.64 0.94 9.22
N LEU A 219 4.40 1.00 9.70
CA LEU A 219 3.25 0.29 9.13
C LEU A 219 2.92 0.81 7.72
N ASP A 220 2.96 2.13 7.52
CA ASP A 220 2.83 2.76 6.20
C ASP A 220 3.93 2.29 5.23
N LEU A 221 5.17 2.21 5.69
CA LEU A 221 6.28 1.69 4.88
C LEU A 221 6.06 0.21 4.51
N GLN A 222 5.57 -0.59 5.45
CA GLN A 222 5.24 -1.99 5.21
C GLN A 222 4.12 -2.14 4.17
N LYS A 223 3.11 -1.27 4.21
CA LYS A 223 2.04 -1.22 3.19
C LYS A 223 2.62 -1.00 1.79
N ASP A 224 3.44 0.01 1.61
CA ASP A 224 4.02 0.35 0.30
C ASP A 224 4.93 -0.78 -0.22
N MET A 225 5.66 -1.47 0.67
CA MET A 225 6.41 -2.68 0.31
C MET A 225 5.50 -3.81 -0.19
N VAL A 226 4.39 -4.10 0.52
CA VAL A 226 3.46 -5.17 0.12
C VAL A 226 2.77 -4.83 -1.20
N VAL A 227 2.42 -3.56 -1.44
CA VAL A 227 1.85 -3.10 -2.72
C VAL A 227 2.84 -3.28 -3.87
N MET A 228 4.14 -3.03 -3.65
CA MET A 228 5.18 -3.32 -4.64
C MET A 228 5.25 -4.82 -4.96
N LEU A 229 5.16 -5.70 -3.95
CA LEU A 229 5.11 -7.15 -4.15
C LEU A 229 3.85 -7.60 -4.91
N LEU A 230 2.69 -7.01 -4.63
CA LEU A 230 1.46 -7.25 -5.40
C LEU A 230 1.62 -6.83 -6.87
N SER A 231 2.25 -5.68 -7.11
CA SER A 231 2.52 -5.16 -8.46
C SER A 231 3.51 -6.04 -9.24
N LEU A 232 4.42 -6.74 -8.56
CA LEU A 232 5.29 -7.74 -9.17
C LEU A 232 4.53 -8.97 -9.67
N LEU A 233 3.36 -9.29 -9.10
CA LEU A 233 2.50 -10.39 -9.54
C LEU A 233 1.54 -10.00 -10.68
N GLU A 234 1.38 -8.71 -10.98
CA GLU A 234 0.50 -8.23 -12.04
C GLU A 234 0.86 -8.84 -13.40
N GLY A 235 -0.13 -9.46 -14.07
CA GLY A 235 0.05 -10.08 -15.39
C GLY A 235 0.90 -11.36 -15.41
N ASN A 236 1.23 -11.94 -14.25
CA ASN A 236 1.99 -13.19 -14.19
C ASN A 236 1.17 -14.40 -14.61
N VAL A 237 1.87 -15.46 -15.02
CA VAL A 237 1.27 -16.75 -15.33
C VAL A 237 1.26 -17.65 -14.08
N VAL A 238 0.33 -18.60 -14.05
CA VAL A 238 0.33 -19.67 -13.05
C VAL A 238 1.66 -20.42 -13.12
N ASN A 239 2.26 -20.72 -11.97
CA ASN A 239 3.58 -21.31 -11.81
C ASN A 239 4.75 -20.47 -12.39
N GLY A 240 4.56 -19.15 -12.54
CA GLY A 240 5.63 -18.24 -12.95
C GLY A 240 6.79 -18.18 -11.94
N MET A 241 7.99 -17.88 -12.44
CA MET A 241 9.20 -17.80 -11.62
C MET A 241 9.06 -16.79 -10.46
N ILE A 242 8.46 -15.62 -10.70
CA ILE A 242 8.29 -14.56 -9.71
C ILE A 242 7.46 -15.05 -8.52
N ALA A 243 6.31 -15.68 -8.78
CA ALA A 243 5.46 -16.21 -7.71
C ALA A 243 6.18 -17.31 -6.91
N ARG A 244 6.99 -18.16 -7.55
CA ARG A 244 7.80 -19.17 -6.85
C ARG A 244 8.88 -18.54 -5.97
N GLN A 245 9.60 -17.54 -6.48
CA GLN A 245 10.61 -16.82 -5.70
C GLN A 245 9.99 -16.07 -4.51
N MET A 246 8.79 -15.50 -4.67
CA MET A 246 8.05 -14.93 -3.54
C MET A 246 7.71 -15.97 -2.48
N VAL A 247 7.26 -17.17 -2.89
CA VAL A 247 7.02 -18.27 -1.95
C VAL A 247 8.33 -18.68 -1.27
N ASP A 248 9.44 -18.78 -1.99
CA ASP A 248 10.74 -19.11 -1.40
C ASP A 248 11.16 -18.07 -0.34
N MET A 249 10.99 -16.77 -0.65
CA MET A 249 11.27 -15.67 0.27
C MET A 249 10.38 -15.71 1.54
N LEU A 250 9.07 -15.95 1.39
CA LEU A 250 8.15 -16.04 2.53
C LEU A 250 8.47 -17.25 3.43
N VAL A 251 8.88 -18.37 2.83
CA VAL A 251 9.29 -19.57 3.56
C VAL A 251 10.62 -19.34 4.29
N GLU A 252 11.58 -18.68 3.65
CA GLU A 252 12.87 -18.30 4.26
C GLU A 252 12.67 -17.39 5.47
N SER A 253 11.77 -16.41 5.38
CA SER A 253 11.46 -15.46 6.45
C SER A 253 10.24 -15.87 7.29
N SER A 254 9.88 -17.15 7.31
CA SER A 254 8.61 -17.64 7.88
C SER A 254 8.39 -17.22 9.33
N SER A 255 9.41 -17.21 10.18
CA SER A 255 9.32 -16.77 11.59
C SER A 255 8.95 -15.29 11.72
N ASN A 256 9.54 -14.43 10.88
CA ASN A 256 9.25 -12.99 10.89
C ASN A 256 7.83 -12.73 10.38
N VAL A 257 7.42 -13.42 9.31
CA VAL A 257 6.07 -13.24 8.76
C VAL A 257 5.01 -13.79 9.72
N GLU A 258 5.26 -14.90 10.41
CA GLU A 258 4.36 -15.40 11.46
C GLU A 258 4.19 -14.38 12.59
N MET A 259 5.27 -13.70 13.00
CA MET A 259 5.20 -12.63 14.01
C MET A 259 4.35 -11.45 13.54
N ILE A 260 4.50 -11.03 12.28
CA ILE A 260 3.70 -9.96 11.66
C ILE A 260 2.22 -10.37 11.60
N LEU A 261 1.92 -11.59 11.17
CA LEU A 261 0.55 -12.09 11.10
C LEU A 261 -0.09 -12.16 12.49
N LYS A 262 0.63 -12.68 13.49
CA LYS A 262 0.13 -12.69 14.88
C LYS A 262 -0.13 -11.29 15.41
N PHE A 263 0.71 -10.31 15.09
CA PHE A 263 0.47 -8.91 15.46
C PHE A 263 -0.88 -8.43 14.94
N PHE A 264 -1.14 -8.56 13.64
CA PHE A 264 -2.40 -8.10 13.05
C PHE A 264 -3.60 -8.90 13.57
N ASP A 265 -3.47 -10.22 13.66
CA ASP A 265 -4.52 -11.08 14.20
C ASP A 265 -4.94 -10.67 15.62
N MET A 266 -3.98 -10.33 16.48
CA MET A 266 -4.28 -9.89 17.84
C MET A 266 -5.10 -8.60 17.89
N PHE A 267 -4.72 -7.58 17.12
CA PHE A 267 -5.40 -6.29 17.15
C PHE A 267 -6.74 -6.31 16.43
N LEU A 268 -6.87 -7.10 15.35
CA LEU A 268 -8.16 -7.30 14.67
C LEU A 268 -9.19 -7.94 15.62
N LYS A 269 -8.81 -9.02 16.31
CA LYS A 269 -9.66 -9.71 17.29
C LYS A 269 -9.98 -8.85 18.52
N LEU A 270 -9.03 -8.00 18.94
CA LEU A 270 -9.22 -7.12 20.09
C LEU A 270 -10.44 -6.22 19.90
N LYS A 271 -10.63 -5.63 18.72
CA LYS A 271 -11.79 -4.78 18.43
C LYS A 271 -13.11 -5.56 18.53
N ASP A 272 -13.15 -6.77 17.97
CA ASP A 272 -14.34 -7.62 18.00
C ASP A 272 -14.70 -8.05 19.43
N ILE A 273 -13.69 -8.35 20.26
CA ILE A 273 -13.90 -8.72 21.66
C ILE A 273 -14.38 -7.53 22.49
N VAL A 274 -13.74 -6.37 22.36
CA VAL A 274 -14.13 -5.17 23.10
C VAL A 274 -15.57 -4.75 22.76
N GLY A 275 -16.04 -4.99 21.53
CA GLY A 275 -17.42 -4.75 21.12
C GLY A 275 -18.44 -5.78 21.61
N SER A 276 -18.04 -6.88 22.23
CA SER A 276 -18.94 -7.97 22.63
C SER A 276 -19.63 -7.71 23.97
N GLU A 277 -20.91 -8.10 24.11
CA GLU A 277 -21.65 -8.00 25.38
C GLU A 277 -20.92 -8.73 26.52
N ALA A 278 -20.35 -9.89 26.24
CA ALA A 278 -19.61 -10.69 27.22
C ALA A 278 -18.35 -9.99 27.76
N PHE A 279 -17.71 -9.11 26.98
CA PHE A 279 -16.61 -8.27 27.48
C PHE A 279 -17.14 -7.09 28.29
N GLN A 280 -18.22 -6.47 27.82
CA GLN A 280 -18.86 -5.33 28.48
C GLN A 280 -19.36 -5.66 29.89
N ASP A 281 -19.74 -6.91 30.18
CA ASP A 281 -20.10 -7.36 31.54
C ASP A 281 -18.98 -7.19 32.58
N TYR A 282 -17.71 -7.13 32.14
CA TYR A 282 -16.56 -6.91 33.02
C TYR A 282 -16.24 -5.41 33.22
N VAL A 283 -16.81 -4.53 32.41
CA VAL A 283 -16.62 -3.07 32.48
C VAL A 283 -17.63 -2.49 33.47
N THR A 284 -17.21 -2.35 34.73
CA THR A 284 -18.08 -1.86 35.81
C THR A 284 -17.95 -0.35 36.08
N ASP A 285 -16.94 0.32 35.53
CA ASP A 285 -16.74 1.77 35.69
C ASP A 285 -17.74 2.54 34.80
N PRO A 286 -18.51 3.50 35.36
CA PRO A 286 -19.46 4.31 34.58
C PRO A 286 -18.84 5.13 33.43
N ARG A 287 -17.51 5.35 33.45
CA ARG A 287 -16.75 6.02 32.39
C ARG A 287 -16.38 5.08 31.23
N GLY A 288 -16.71 3.79 31.32
CA GLY A 288 -16.34 2.78 30.32
C GLY A 288 -14.90 2.29 30.43
N LEU A 289 -14.27 2.43 31.60
CA LEU A 289 -12.90 2.01 31.85
C LEU A 289 -12.84 0.63 32.53
N ILE A 290 -11.78 -0.14 32.28
CA ILE A 290 -11.58 -1.47 32.88
C ILE A 290 -10.24 -1.54 33.61
N SER A 291 -10.19 -2.26 34.74
CA SER A 291 -8.93 -2.50 35.45
C SER A 291 -8.07 -3.52 34.69
N LYS A 292 -6.74 -3.47 34.84
CA LYS A 292 -5.83 -4.48 34.24
C LYS A 292 -6.20 -5.92 34.62
N LYS A 293 -6.67 -6.13 35.86
CA LYS A 293 -7.06 -7.45 36.36
C LYS A 293 -8.34 -7.96 35.69
N ASP A 294 -9.33 -7.08 35.54
CA ASP A 294 -10.59 -7.44 34.90
C ASP A 294 -10.40 -7.62 33.39
N PHE A 295 -9.55 -6.81 32.76
CA PHE A 295 -9.14 -7.00 31.37
C PHE A 295 -8.51 -8.38 31.17
N GLN A 296 -7.50 -8.74 31.97
CA GLN A 296 -6.88 -10.07 31.90
C GLN A 296 -7.93 -11.19 32.03
N LYS A 297 -8.83 -11.07 33.01
CA LYS A 297 -9.87 -12.07 33.27
C LYS A 297 -10.88 -12.16 32.11
N ALA A 298 -11.30 -11.04 31.53
CA ALA A 298 -12.21 -10.99 30.40
C ALA A 298 -11.57 -11.67 29.17
N MET A 299 -10.32 -11.35 28.87
CA MET A 299 -9.57 -11.95 27.76
C MET A 299 -9.34 -13.46 27.96
N ASP A 300 -9.00 -13.90 29.18
CA ASP A 300 -8.86 -15.31 29.54
C ASP A 300 -10.18 -16.09 29.43
N SER A 301 -11.32 -15.43 29.68
CA SER A 301 -12.65 -16.02 29.57
C SER A 301 -13.07 -16.25 28.11
N GLN A 302 -12.66 -15.37 27.18
CA GLN A 302 -13.00 -15.47 25.75
C GLN A 302 -12.29 -16.64 25.04
N LYS A 303 -11.17 -17.16 25.58
CA LYS A 303 -10.38 -18.27 25.01
C LYS A 303 -9.87 -18.07 23.58
N GLN A 304 -9.79 -16.81 23.12
CA GLN A 304 -9.26 -16.45 21.79
C GLN A 304 -7.76 -16.10 21.82
N PHE A 305 -7.20 -15.83 23.00
CA PHE A 305 -5.79 -15.46 23.21
C PHE A 305 -5.08 -16.44 24.14
N THR A 306 -3.77 -16.57 23.96
CA THR A 306 -2.87 -17.27 24.86
C THR A 306 -2.37 -16.34 25.98
N GLY A 307 -1.94 -16.91 27.10
CA GLY A 307 -1.43 -16.12 28.24
C GLY A 307 -0.36 -15.09 27.85
N PRO A 308 0.69 -15.44 27.09
CA PRO A 308 1.69 -14.48 26.61
C PRO A 308 1.13 -13.36 25.73
N GLU A 309 0.15 -13.65 24.86
CA GLU A 309 -0.50 -12.64 24.02
C GLU A 309 -1.30 -11.65 24.86
N ILE A 310 -1.99 -12.11 25.90
CA ILE A 310 -2.72 -11.21 26.80
C ILE A 310 -1.74 -10.31 27.57
N GLN A 311 -0.60 -10.86 28.00
CA GLN A 311 0.45 -10.06 28.65
C GLN A 311 1.05 -9.02 27.69
N PHE A 312 1.22 -9.36 26.42
CA PHE A 312 1.65 -8.42 25.39
C PHE A 312 0.62 -7.31 25.14
N LEU A 313 -0.67 -7.65 25.04
CA LEU A 313 -1.73 -6.64 24.90
C LEU A 313 -1.78 -5.70 26.12
N LEU A 314 -1.59 -6.25 27.32
CA LEU A 314 -1.49 -5.45 28.55
C LEU A 314 -0.26 -4.53 28.54
N SER A 315 0.88 -4.95 27.98
CA SER A 315 2.05 -4.07 27.86
C SER A 315 1.87 -3.00 26.79
N CYS A 316 1.00 -3.22 25.79
CA CYS A 316 0.61 -2.20 24.80
C CYS A 316 -0.47 -1.23 25.31
N SER A 317 -1.18 -1.58 26.39
CA SER A 317 -2.25 -0.77 26.93
C SER A 317 -1.73 0.37 27.80
N GLU A 318 -2.32 1.55 27.65
CA GLU A 318 -2.12 2.66 28.58
C GLU A 318 -3.13 2.58 29.72
N ALA A 319 -2.63 2.76 30.94
CA ALA A 319 -3.48 2.88 32.11
C ALA A 319 -3.38 4.30 32.66
N ASP A 320 -4.51 4.84 33.11
CA ASP A 320 -4.58 6.13 33.79
C ASP A 320 -3.90 6.06 35.18
N GLU A 321 -3.92 7.18 35.91
CA GLU A 321 -3.37 7.25 37.28
C GLU A 321 -3.99 6.23 38.26
N ASN A 322 -5.16 5.66 37.93
CA ASN A 322 -5.89 4.68 38.73
C ASN A 322 -5.72 3.23 38.22
N GLU A 323 -4.75 2.98 37.33
CA GLU A 323 -4.54 1.68 36.67
C GLU A 323 -5.71 1.21 35.78
N MET A 324 -6.51 2.15 35.28
CA MET A 324 -7.67 1.87 34.43
C MET A 324 -7.36 2.09 32.95
N ILE A 325 -7.81 1.16 32.10
CA ILE A 325 -7.58 1.17 30.66
C ILE A 325 -8.84 1.65 29.93
N ASN A 326 -8.66 2.55 28.97
CA ASN A 326 -9.68 2.87 27.96
C ASN A 326 -9.60 1.87 26.80
N CYS A 327 -10.38 0.79 26.87
CA CYS A 327 -10.31 -0.29 25.87
C CYS A 327 -10.80 0.11 24.48
N GLU A 328 -11.76 1.03 24.39
CA GLU A 328 -12.26 1.50 23.10
C GLU A 328 -11.19 2.31 22.36
N GLU A 329 -10.53 3.24 23.05
CA GLU A 329 -9.41 4.00 22.49
C GLU A 329 -8.23 3.08 22.15
N PHE A 330 -7.88 2.16 23.05
CA PHE A 330 -6.80 1.20 22.84
C PHE A 330 -7.04 0.32 21.60
N ALA A 331 -8.24 -0.25 21.45
CA ALA A 331 -8.58 -1.06 20.28
C ALA A 331 -8.55 -0.23 18.98
N ASN A 332 -9.11 0.98 19.00
CA ASN A 332 -9.16 1.83 17.81
C ASN A 332 -7.77 2.32 17.36
N ARG A 333 -6.81 2.47 18.28
CA ARG A 333 -5.44 2.95 18.00
C ARG A 333 -4.69 2.06 17.00
N PHE A 334 -4.86 0.74 17.11
CA PHE A 334 -4.14 -0.24 16.31
C PHE A 334 -4.98 -0.84 15.18
N GLN A 335 -6.31 -0.71 15.23
CA GLN A 335 -7.20 -1.36 14.27
C GLN A 335 -6.99 -0.88 12.83
N GLU A 336 -7.08 0.42 12.57
CA GLU A 336 -7.05 0.92 11.18
C GLU A 336 -5.73 0.55 10.47
N PRO A 337 -4.54 0.77 11.07
CA PRO A 337 -3.28 0.31 10.48
C PRO A 337 -3.21 -1.21 10.29
N ALA A 338 -3.67 -1.99 11.28
CA ALA A 338 -3.70 -3.45 11.20
C ALA A 338 -4.65 -3.95 10.11
N ARG A 339 -5.77 -3.24 9.89
CA ARG A 339 -6.76 -3.55 8.87
C ARG A 339 -6.21 -3.33 7.46
N GLU A 340 -5.63 -2.17 7.19
CA GLU A 340 -5.10 -1.84 5.86
C GLU A 340 -4.00 -2.82 5.43
N ILE A 341 -3.03 -3.09 6.30
CA ILE A 341 -1.91 -3.98 5.98
C ILE A 341 -2.36 -5.42 5.98
N GLY A 342 -3.18 -5.82 6.97
CA GLY A 342 -3.77 -7.15 7.05
C GLY A 342 -4.52 -7.52 5.77
N PHE A 343 -5.26 -6.57 5.20
CA PHE A 343 -5.95 -6.76 3.92
C PHE A 343 -4.95 -7.01 2.77
N ASN A 344 -3.94 -6.15 2.61
CA ASN A 344 -2.94 -6.31 1.54
C ASN A 344 -2.15 -7.62 1.66
N VAL A 345 -1.82 -8.05 2.88
CA VAL A 345 -1.19 -9.35 3.13
C VAL A 345 -2.15 -10.50 2.79
N ALA A 346 -3.43 -10.40 3.16
CA ALA A 346 -4.43 -11.41 2.79
C ALA A 346 -4.61 -11.52 1.27
N VAL A 347 -4.59 -10.39 0.54
CA VAL A 347 -4.61 -10.35 -0.92
C VAL A 347 -3.37 -11.03 -1.49
N LEU A 348 -2.18 -10.71 -0.98
CA LEU A 348 -0.93 -11.31 -1.45
C LEU A 348 -0.93 -12.83 -1.29
N LEU A 349 -1.32 -13.33 -0.11
CA LEU A 349 -1.38 -14.77 0.15
C LEU A 349 -2.44 -15.48 -0.69
N THR A 350 -3.61 -14.87 -0.85
CA THR A 350 -4.67 -15.40 -1.73
C THR A 350 -4.17 -15.47 -3.18
N ASN A 351 -3.55 -14.40 -3.66
CA ASN A 351 -3.02 -14.31 -5.02
C ASN A 351 -1.92 -15.37 -5.26
N LEU A 352 -0.97 -15.51 -4.33
CA LEU A 352 0.06 -16.55 -4.40
C LEU A 352 -0.52 -17.97 -4.39
N SER A 353 -1.57 -18.22 -3.61
CA SER A 353 -2.24 -19.53 -3.56
C SER A 353 -2.87 -19.92 -4.91
N GLU A 354 -3.34 -18.94 -5.68
CA GLU A 354 -3.88 -19.16 -7.02
C GLU A 354 -2.77 -19.31 -8.08
N HIS A 355 -1.63 -18.63 -7.90
CA HIS A 355 -0.48 -18.75 -8.81
C HIS A 355 0.34 -20.02 -8.58
N VAL A 356 0.39 -20.55 -7.34
CA VAL A 356 1.22 -21.70 -6.97
C VAL A 356 0.39 -22.72 -6.15
N PRO A 357 -0.67 -23.33 -6.75
CA PRO A 357 -1.69 -24.08 -6.01
C PRO A 357 -1.24 -25.43 -5.42
N HIS A 358 -0.07 -25.95 -5.83
CA HIS A 358 0.40 -27.28 -5.45
C HIS A 358 1.69 -27.27 -4.62
N ASP A 359 2.11 -26.11 -4.10
CA ASP A 359 3.27 -26.03 -3.22
C ASP A 359 2.86 -26.33 -1.76
N PRO A 360 3.32 -27.44 -1.15
CA PRO A 360 2.98 -27.79 0.23
C PRO A 360 3.53 -26.78 1.24
N ARG A 361 4.62 -26.08 0.93
CA ARG A 361 5.21 -25.06 1.82
C ARG A 361 4.28 -23.86 1.94
N LEU A 362 3.74 -23.40 0.80
CA LEU A 362 2.74 -22.35 0.77
C LEU A 362 1.47 -22.78 1.49
N ARG A 363 1.02 -24.02 1.31
CA ARG A 363 -0.15 -24.54 2.04
C ARG A 363 0.01 -24.48 3.56
N ASN A 364 1.13 -24.98 4.08
CA ASN A 364 1.43 -24.91 5.52
C ASN A 364 1.48 -23.46 6.00
N PHE A 365 1.99 -22.55 5.16
CA PHE A 365 2.03 -21.13 5.48
C PHE A 365 0.63 -20.49 5.52
N LEU A 366 -0.27 -20.87 4.59
CA LEU A 366 -1.66 -20.40 4.58
C LEU A 366 -2.43 -20.87 5.83
N GLU A 367 -2.13 -22.06 6.35
CA GLU A 367 -2.73 -22.55 7.60
C GLU A 367 -2.37 -21.66 8.82
N LEU A 368 -1.17 -21.06 8.83
CA LEU A 368 -0.78 -20.07 9.86
C LEU A 368 -1.54 -18.75 9.71
N ALA A 369 -1.94 -18.40 8.49
CA ALA A 369 -2.64 -17.15 8.15
C ALA A 369 -4.17 -17.30 8.12
N GLU A 370 -4.71 -18.48 8.41
CA GLU A 370 -6.14 -18.81 8.24
C GLU A 370 -7.07 -17.81 8.93
N SER A 371 -6.71 -17.39 10.15
CA SER A 371 -7.50 -16.43 10.94
C SER A 371 -7.64 -15.08 10.23
N ILE A 372 -6.55 -14.55 9.66
CA ILE A 372 -6.53 -13.31 8.90
C ILE A 372 -7.28 -13.48 7.57
N LEU A 373 -7.05 -14.59 6.87
CA LEU A 373 -7.71 -14.87 5.59
C LEU A 373 -9.23 -14.94 5.75
N GLU A 374 -9.73 -15.61 6.80
CA GLU A 374 -11.16 -15.72 7.06
C GLU A 374 -11.75 -14.37 7.52
N TYR A 375 -11.02 -13.58 8.31
CA TYR A 375 -11.45 -12.22 8.69
C TYR A 375 -11.66 -11.31 7.46
N PHE A 376 -10.74 -11.33 6.49
CA PHE A 376 -10.83 -10.48 5.30
C PHE A 376 -11.65 -11.05 4.15
N ARG A 377 -12.00 -12.33 4.18
CA ARG A 377 -12.83 -12.99 3.17
C ARG A 377 -14.10 -12.24 2.76
N PRO A 378 -14.92 -11.68 3.67
CA PRO A 378 -16.11 -10.91 3.28
C PRO A 378 -15.80 -9.53 2.66
N TYR A 379 -14.58 -9.03 2.84
CA TYR A 379 -14.11 -7.74 2.33
C TYR A 379 -13.26 -7.90 1.05
N LEU A 380 -12.92 -9.12 0.65
CA LEU A 380 -12.11 -9.39 -0.53
C LEU A 380 -12.99 -9.58 -1.78
N GLY A 381 -12.97 -8.59 -2.67
CA GLY A 381 -13.53 -8.68 -4.01
C GLY A 381 -12.57 -9.38 -4.97
N ARG A 382 -13.11 -10.24 -5.85
CA ARG A 382 -12.36 -10.94 -6.90
C ARG A 382 -13.14 -10.87 -8.21
N ILE A 383 -12.51 -10.32 -9.24
CA ILE A 383 -13.05 -10.30 -10.61
C ILE A 383 -12.04 -10.87 -11.60
N GLU A 384 -12.54 -11.45 -12.68
CA GLU A 384 -11.72 -11.95 -13.78
C GLU A 384 -12.03 -11.12 -15.03
N ILE A 385 -10.98 -10.54 -15.62
CA ILE A 385 -11.08 -9.72 -16.83
C ILE A 385 -10.15 -10.26 -17.91
N MET A 386 -10.44 -9.96 -19.18
CA MET A 386 -9.51 -10.24 -20.27
C MET A 386 -8.52 -9.08 -20.38
N GLY A 387 -7.25 -9.33 -20.06
CA GLY A 387 -6.19 -8.34 -20.14
C GLY A 387 -5.73 -8.06 -21.57
N ALA A 388 -4.85 -7.07 -21.74
CA ALA A 388 -4.29 -6.67 -23.03
C ALA A 388 -3.52 -7.83 -23.72
N SER A 389 -3.00 -8.76 -22.93
CA SER A 389 -2.33 -9.98 -23.42
C SER A 389 -3.27 -11.06 -23.95
N ARG A 390 -4.59 -10.80 -24.02
CA ARG A 390 -5.66 -11.77 -24.34
C ARG A 390 -5.68 -12.98 -23.40
N ARG A 391 -5.20 -12.80 -22.18
CA ARG A 391 -5.26 -13.79 -21.10
C ARG A 391 -6.22 -13.30 -20.02
N ILE A 392 -6.78 -14.25 -19.29
CA ILE A 392 -7.61 -13.91 -18.13
C ILE A 392 -6.68 -13.43 -17.02
N GLU A 393 -6.95 -12.23 -16.53
CA GLU A 393 -6.27 -11.59 -15.41
C GLU A 393 -7.27 -11.46 -14.26
N ARG A 394 -6.77 -11.58 -13.04
CA ARG A 394 -7.57 -11.49 -11.82
C ARG A 394 -7.24 -10.22 -11.09
N ILE A 395 -8.29 -9.50 -10.69
CA ILE A 395 -8.16 -8.27 -9.91
C ILE A 395 -8.80 -8.52 -8.56
N TYR A 396 -8.05 -8.16 -7.53
CA TYR A 396 -8.47 -8.18 -6.14
C TYR A 396 -8.66 -6.74 -5.67
N PHE A 397 -9.73 -6.47 -4.93
CA PHE A 397 -10.04 -5.15 -4.41
C PHE A 397 -10.79 -5.22 -3.09
N GLU A 398 -10.68 -4.18 -2.27
CA GLU A 398 -11.43 -4.11 -1.01
C GLU A 398 -12.89 -3.74 -1.27
N ILE A 399 -13.80 -4.48 -0.63
CA ILE A 399 -15.22 -4.15 -0.54
C ILE A 399 -15.46 -3.49 0.80
N SER A 400 -15.83 -2.20 0.80
CA SER A 400 -16.14 -1.49 2.04
C SER A 400 -17.33 -2.12 2.78
N GLU A 401 -17.29 -2.08 4.10
CA GLU A 401 -18.36 -2.57 4.97
C GLU A 401 -19.71 -1.88 4.71
N THR A 402 -19.69 -0.57 4.45
CA THR A 402 -20.87 0.24 4.13
C THR A 402 -21.54 -0.25 2.84
N ASN A 403 -20.78 -0.40 1.75
CA ASN A 403 -21.30 -0.91 0.48
C ASN A 403 -21.86 -2.32 0.63
N ARG A 404 -21.21 -3.18 1.42
CA ARG A 404 -21.70 -4.54 1.71
C ARG A 404 -23.04 -4.51 2.45
N ALA A 405 -23.16 -3.71 3.51
CA ALA A 405 -24.39 -3.58 4.27
C ALA A 405 -25.55 -3.03 3.41
N GLN A 406 -25.26 -2.03 2.56
CA GLN A 406 -26.23 -1.48 1.61
C GLN A 406 -26.67 -2.52 0.57
N TRP A 407 -25.76 -3.36 0.09
CA TRP A 407 -26.05 -4.40 -0.91
C TRP A 407 -27.00 -5.49 -0.40
N GLU A 408 -26.97 -5.77 0.90
CA GLU A 408 -27.84 -6.76 1.54
C GLU A 408 -29.23 -6.21 1.92
N MET A 409 -29.47 -4.90 1.76
CA MET A 409 -30.77 -4.30 2.04
C MET A 409 -31.87 -4.87 1.11
N PRO A 410 -33.08 -5.17 1.63
CA PRO A 410 -34.17 -5.75 0.83
C PRO A 410 -34.49 -4.95 -0.44
N GLN A 411 -34.39 -3.62 -0.36
CA GLN A 411 -34.64 -2.67 -1.45
C GLN A 411 -33.69 -2.87 -2.65
N VAL A 412 -32.49 -3.42 -2.44
CA VAL A 412 -31.50 -3.71 -3.49
C VAL A 412 -31.57 -5.19 -3.90
N ARG A 413 -31.74 -6.08 -2.90
CA ARG A 413 -31.75 -7.53 -3.11
C ARG A 413 -32.95 -8.03 -3.93
N GLU A 414 -34.14 -7.49 -3.68
CA GLU A 414 -35.36 -7.90 -4.40
C GLU A 414 -35.34 -7.53 -5.89
N PRO A 415 -35.00 -6.27 -6.29
CA PRO A 415 -34.84 -5.92 -7.70
C PRO A 415 -33.79 -6.76 -8.42
N LYS A 416 -32.67 -7.10 -7.77
CA LYS A 416 -31.64 -7.97 -8.33
C LYS A 416 -32.19 -9.37 -8.62
N ARG A 417 -32.97 -9.94 -7.70
CA ARG A 417 -33.59 -11.27 -7.90
C ARG A 417 -34.56 -11.27 -9.08
N VAL A 418 -35.34 -10.22 -9.21
CA VAL A 418 -36.26 -10.03 -10.35
C VAL A 418 -35.47 -9.89 -11.64
N HIS A 419 -34.43 -9.05 -11.66
CA HIS A 419 -33.58 -8.84 -12.83
C HIS A 419 -32.82 -10.10 -13.27
N ALA A 420 -32.28 -10.88 -12.34
CA ALA A 420 -31.65 -12.17 -12.63
C ALA A 420 -32.64 -13.18 -13.21
N GLY A 421 -33.87 -13.22 -12.67
CA GLY A 421 -34.97 -14.02 -13.20
C GLY A 421 -35.37 -13.63 -14.63
N PHE A 422 -35.36 -12.34 -14.96
CA PHE A 422 -35.64 -11.84 -16.31
C PHE A 422 -34.55 -12.21 -17.33
N LEU A 423 -33.29 -12.27 -16.91
CA LEU A 423 -32.15 -12.61 -17.78
C LEU A 423 -31.97 -14.12 -17.97
N GLY A 424 -32.79 -14.97 -17.34
CA GLY A 424 -32.61 -16.43 -17.37
C GLY A 424 -31.29 -16.88 -16.74
N LEU A 425 -30.62 -15.99 -15.99
CA LEU A 425 -29.44 -16.34 -15.22
C LEU A 425 -29.90 -17.19 -14.04
N PRO A 426 -29.21 -18.29 -13.70
CA PRO A 426 -29.51 -19.02 -12.49
C PRO A 426 -29.49 -18.01 -11.34
N ALA A 427 -30.55 -18.00 -10.53
CA ALA A 427 -30.58 -17.17 -9.34
C ALA A 427 -29.31 -17.50 -8.54
N CYS A 428 -28.34 -16.59 -8.51
CA CYS A 428 -27.20 -16.70 -7.61
C CYS A 428 -27.76 -16.65 -6.19
N SER A 429 -28.14 -17.81 -5.66
CA SER A 429 -28.38 -18.01 -4.25
C SER A 429 -27.06 -17.71 -3.56
N SER A 430 -27.05 -16.69 -2.72
CA SER A 430 -25.96 -16.36 -1.81
C SER A 430 -25.70 -17.44 -0.73
N HIS A 431 -26.23 -18.65 -0.89
CA HIS A 431 -26.02 -19.78 0.00
C HIS A 431 -25.80 -21.07 -0.81
N SER A 432 -24.54 -21.37 -1.12
CA SER A 432 -24.09 -22.75 -1.31
C SER A 432 -22.79 -22.91 -0.52
N TRP A 433 -22.94 -23.36 0.72
CA TRP A 433 -21.84 -23.86 1.53
C TRP A 433 -21.48 -25.26 1.02
N THR A 434 -20.27 -25.39 0.47
CA THR A 434 -19.59 -26.69 0.33
C THR A 434 -18.30 -26.65 1.13
N PRO A 435 -17.86 -27.76 1.78
CA PRO A 435 -16.78 -27.75 2.77
C PRO A 435 -15.37 -27.52 2.21
N HIS A 436 -15.24 -27.06 0.97
CA HIS A 436 -13.95 -26.79 0.33
C HIS A 436 -14.03 -25.47 -0.44
N GLY A 437 -13.24 -24.50 0.04
CA GLY A 437 -12.83 -23.24 -0.59
C GLY A 437 -13.63 -22.73 -1.78
N ALA A 438 -14.45 -21.69 -1.58
CA ALA A 438 -14.92 -20.84 -2.64
C ALA A 438 -15.07 -19.39 -2.14
N VAL A 439 -14.35 -18.47 -2.78
CA VAL A 439 -14.51 -17.02 -2.68
C VAL A 439 -15.59 -16.58 -3.67
N HIS A 440 -16.36 -15.54 -3.34
CA HIS A 440 -17.40 -15.00 -4.21
C HIS A 440 -16.82 -14.65 -5.60
N THR A 441 -17.22 -15.43 -6.62
CA THR A 441 -16.80 -15.22 -8.02
C THR A 441 -18.00 -14.72 -8.81
N LEU A 442 -17.91 -13.49 -9.34
CA LEU A 442 -18.92 -12.95 -10.27
C LEU A 442 -18.50 -13.30 -11.70
N HIS A 443 -19.11 -14.32 -12.30
CA HIS A 443 -18.91 -14.65 -13.72
C HIS A 443 -19.75 -13.73 -14.61
N ILE A 444 -19.11 -12.85 -15.37
CA ILE A 444 -19.75 -12.18 -16.51
C ILE A 444 -19.52 -13.05 -17.75
N CYS A 445 -20.43 -14.00 -18.00
CA CYS A 445 -20.42 -14.77 -19.24
C CYS A 445 -20.99 -13.93 -20.38
N SER A 446 -20.18 -13.64 -21.40
CA SER A 446 -20.70 -13.24 -22.72
C SER A 446 -21.31 -14.46 -23.39
N ALA A 447 -22.59 -14.73 -23.13
CA ALA A 447 -23.33 -15.76 -23.85
C ALA A 447 -23.63 -15.26 -25.27
N GLY A 448 -22.94 -15.84 -26.26
CA GLY A 448 -23.25 -15.65 -27.66
C GLY A 448 -24.58 -16.28 -28.02
N LEU A 449 -25.64 -15.47 -28.04
CA LEU A 449 -26.88 -15.75 -28.76
C LEU A 449 -27.34 -14.43 -29.41
N GLY A 450 -27.45 -14.45 -30.74
CA GLY A 450 -27.83 -13.29 -31.54
C GLY A 450 -29.25 -12.79 -31.21
N GLY A 451 -29.34 -11.55 -30.74
CA GLY A 451 -30.57 -10.81 -30.41
C GLY A 451 -30.22 -9.46 -29.76
N PRO A 452 -31.01 -8.39 -29.92
CA PRO A 452 -30.48 -7.03 -29.95
C PRO A 452 -30.03 -6.52 -28.57
N LEU A 453 -28.71 -6.35 -28.43
CA LEU A 453 -27.96 -5.69 -27.34
C LEU A 453 -28.23 -4.16 -27.22
N LEU A 454 -29.43 -3.69 -27.57
CA LEU A 454 -29.78 -2.27 -27.61
C LEU A 454 -30.60 -1.78 -26.40
N SER A 455 -30.94 -2.67 -25.47
CA SER A 455 -31.71 -2.32 -24.27
C SER A 455 -30.87 -2.08 -23.01
N LEU A 456 -29.61 -2.52 -22.95
CA LEU A 456 -28.78 -2.34 -21.74
C LEU A 456 -28.08 -0.97 -21.67
N CYS A 457 -27.77 -0.35 -22.81
CA CYS A 457 -27.05 0.93 -22.84
C CYS A 457 -27.95 2.19 -22.69
N LYS A 458 -29.28 2.04 -22.58
CA LYS A 458 -30.21 3.20 -22.48
C LYS A 458 -30.75 3.49 -21.08
N LEU A 459 -30.47 2.65 -20.08
CA LEU A 459 -30.97 2.83 -18.70
C LEU A 459 -29.88 3.12 -17.65
N MET A 460 -28.61 3.18 -18.08
CA MET A 460 -27.46 3.48 -17.23
C MET A 460 -27.06 4.97 -17.07
N PRO A 461 -27.73 5.99 -17.66
CA PRO A 461 -27.45 7.40 -17.29
C PRO A 461 -28.28 7.93 -16.10
N THR A 462 -29.36 7.26 -15.70
CA THR A 462 -30.31 7.80 -14.70
C THR A 462 -30.11 7.31 -13.27
N LEU A 463 -29.20 6.35 -13.03
CA LEU A 463 -28.82 5.93 -11.68
C LEU A 463 -27.54 6.61 -11.16
N PHE A 464 -26.73 7.20 -12.04
CA PHE A 464 -25.47 7.85 -11.66
C PHE A 464 -25.61 9.35 -11.29
N SER A 465 -26.77 9.97 -11.53
CA SER A 465 -27.02 11.40 -11.27
C SER A 465 -27.56 11.72 -9.88
N HIS A 466 -27.65 10.73 -8.98
CA HIS A 466 -27.96 10.94 -7.55
C HIS A 466 -26.75 10.73 -6.62
N PHE A 467 -25.56 10.48 -7.17
CA PHE A 467 -24.37 10.11 -6.41
C PHE A 467 -23.34 11.25 -6.21
N LEU A 468 -23.64 12.48 -6.63
CA LEU A 468 -22.75 13.63 -6.43
C LEU A 468 -23.55 14.82 -5.87
N GLY A 469 -23.13 15.32 -4.70
CA GLY A 469 -23.61 16.58 -4.12
C GLY A 469 -23.33 17.78 -5.02
N PRO A 470 -23.89 18.97 -4.71
CA PRO A 470 -24.11 20.01 -5.71
C PRO A 470 -22.80 20.70 -6.12
N ALA A 471 -22.49 20.66 -7.42
CA ALA A 471 -21.48 21.50 -8.04
C ALA A 471 -22.12 22.83 -8.52
N VAL A 472 -21.42 23.93 -8.22
CA VAL A 472 -21.77 25.33 -8.56
C VAL A 472 -21.92 25.51 -10.08
N PRO A 473 -22.92 26.26 -10.59
CA PRO A 473 -23.19 26.35 -12.03
C PRO A 473 -22.29 27.39 -12.73
N LEU A 474 -21.56 26.95 -13.77
CA LEU A 474 -20.92 27.82 -14.76
C LEU A 474 -21.79 27.87 -16.02
N HIS A 475 -22.28 29.07 -16.35
CA HIS A 475 -23.02 29.38 -17.57
C HIS A 475 -22.15 29.19 -18.82
N VAL A 476 -22.65 28.45 -19.82
CA VAL A 476 -22.08 28.45 -21.18
C VAL A 476 -23.15 28.88 -22.19
N LEU A 477 -22.84 29.98 -22.89
CA LEU A 477 -23.55 30.53 -24.03
C LEU A 477 -23.50 29.56 -25.23
N GLY A 478 -24.65 29.35 -25.86
CA GLY A 478 -24.81 28.41 -26.97
C GLY A 478 -24.38 28.95 -28.33
N SER A 479 -24.00 28.03 -29.22
CA SER A 479 -24.40 28.04 -30.64
C SER A 479 -24.12 26.65 -31.27
N PRO A 480 -24.90 26.21 -32.29
CA PRO A 480 -24.92 24.82 -32.76
C PRO A 480 -24.20 24.64 -34.11
N LEU A 481 -23.67 23.44 -34.38
CA LEU A 481 -23.32 22.94 -35.73
C LEU A 481 -23.24 21.39 -35.73
N PRO A 482 -23.23 20.69 -36.90
CA PRO A 482 -24.34 19.86 -37.33
C PRO A 482 -24.02 18.35 -37.42
N THR A 483 -25.07 17.58 -37.68
CA THR A 483 -25.12 16.15 -37.97
C THR A 483 -24.20 15.69 -39.12
N SER A 484 -23.25 14.81 -38.82
CA SER A 484 -22.98 13.52 -39.49
C SER A 484 -21.51 13.12 -39.39
N CYS A 485 -21.19 12.13 -38.55
CA CYS A 485 -20.04 11.25 -38.77
C CYS A 485 -20.20 10.01 -37.88
N SER A 486 -20.21 8.85 -38.54
CA SER A 486 -20.16 7.52 -37.93
C SER A 486 -18.85 7.34 -37.17
N LEU A 487 -18.92 7.21 -35.84
CA LEU A 487 -17.82 6.65 -35.03
C LEU A 487 -18.26 5.29 -34.48
N GLY A 488 -17.50 4.26 -34.81
CA GLY A 488 -17.52 2.99 -34.09
C GLY A 488 -17.06 3.22 -32.66
N ALA A 489 -17.87 2.79 -31.70
CA ALA A 489 -17.57 2.91 -30.29
C ALA A 489 -16.56 1.83 -29.88
N HIS A 490 -15.28 2.19 -29.82
CA HIS A 490 -14.34 1.59 -28.88
C HIS A 490 -14.75 2.07 -27.49
N VAL A 491 -15.23 1.16 -26.64
CA VAL A 491 -15.43 1.45 -25.21
C VAL A 491 -14.05 1.37 -24.57
N ASP A 492 -13.52 2.53 -24.18
CA ASP A 492 -12.19 2.67 -23.59
C ASP A 492 -12.08 1.91 -22.26
N VAL A 493 -11.20 0.91 -22.25
CA VAL A 493 -10.74 0.14 -21.08
C VAL A 493 -10.06 1.05 -20.03
N HIS A 494 -9.72 2.27 -20.41
CA HIS A 494 -9.11 3.30 -19.55
C HIS A 494 -9.94 3.69 -18.32
N LEU A 495 -11.28 3.63 -18.39
CA LEU A 495 -12.13 4.16 -17.32
C LEU A 495 -12.17 3.27 -16.06
N LEU A 496 -12.05 1.94 -16.24
CA LEU A 496 -11.99 0.98 -15.14
C LEU A 496 -10.62 0.93 -14.46
N TYR A 497 -9.55 1.19 -15.24
CA TYR A 497 -8.19 1.31 -14.71
C TYR A 497 -8.02 2.59 -13.88
N MET A 498 -8.63 3.70 -14.31
CA MET A 498 -8.66 4.98 -13.59
C MET A 498 -9.40 4.92 -12.23
N GLN A 499 -10.43 4.09 -12.09
CA GLN A 499 -11.12 3.92 -10.80
C GLN A 499 -10.29 3.15 -9.77
N HIS A 500 -9.45 2.21 -10.22
CA HIS A 500 -8.48 1.53 -9.34
C HIS A 500 -7.36 2.49 -8.91
N GLN A 501 -7.00 3.46 -9.76
CA GLN A 501 -6.04 4.52 -9.43
C GLN A 501 -6.60 5.51 -8.41
N CYS A 502 -7.86 5.97 -8.52
CA CYS A 502 -8.44 6.88 -7.53
C CYS A 502 -8.49 6.30 -6.10
N ALA A 503 -8.70 4.99 -5.94
CA ALA A 503 -8.70 4.36 -4.61
C ALA A 503 -7.30 4.26 -3.98
N LEU A 504 -6.24 4.13 -4.80
CA LEU A 504 -4.86 4.07 -4.33
C LEU A 504 -4.25 5.46 -4.11
N THR A 505 -4.69 6.50 -4.83
CA THR A 505 -4.12 7.87 -4.72
C THR A 505 -4.77 8.72 -3.61
N VAL A 506 -5.99 8.41 -3.16
CA VAL A 506 -6.72 9.24 -2.15
C VAL A 506 -6.11 9.17 -0.75
N ALA A 507 -5.20 8.23 -0.46
CA ALA A 507 -4.51 8.13 0.83
C ALA A 507 -3.35 9.14 1.05
N ALA A 508 -3.07 10.04 0.09
CA ALA A 508 -1.88 10.92 0.11
C ALA A 508 -2.17 12.44 0.16
N HIS A 509 -3.25 12.88 0.84
CA HIS A 509 -3.50 14.31 1.05
C HIS A 509 -3.52 14.71 2.53
N THR A 510 -2.46 15.39 2.95
CA THR A 510 -2.45 16.29 4.11
C THR A 510 -3.28 17.55 3.79
N PRO A 511 -4.04 18.10 4.75
CA PRO A 511 -4.88 19.26 4.51
C PRO A 511 -4.05 20.55 4.41
N CYS A 512 -4.29 21.32 3.34
CA CYS A 512 -3.78 22.69 3.20
C CYS A 512 -4.45 23.61 4.25
N PRO A 513 -3.74 24.58 4.85
CA PRO A 513 -4.31 25.47 5.85
C PRO A 513 -5.31 26.47 5.24
N PRO A 514 -6.30 26.96 5.99
CA PRO A 514 -7.31 27.87 5.47
C PRO A 514 -6.70 29.25 5.15
N LEU A 515 -6.88 29.67 3.90
CA LEU A 515 -6.62 31.04 3.44
C LEU A 515 -7.48 32.02 4.25
N ALA A 516 -6.82 32.88 5.02
CA ALA A 516 -7.45 34.00 5.70
C ALA A 516 -8.03 34.99 4.68
N HIS A 517 -9.33 35.25 4.78
CA HIS A 517 -10.00 36.33 4.06
C HIS A 517 -9.47 37.70 4.55
N SER A 518 -8.86 38.48 3.67
CA SER A 518 -8.74 39.93 3.82
C SER A 518 -9.60 40.63 2.75
N PRO A 519 -10.34 41.69 3.10
CA PRO A 519 -11.25 42.36 2.19
C PRO A 519 -10.51 43.37 1.31
N TRP A 520 -10.99 43.47 0.08
CA TRP A 520 -10.62 44.47 -0.91
C TRP A 520 -10.93 45.89 -0.42
N GLU A 521 -9.98 46.81 -0.57
CA GLU A 521 -10.27 48.24 -0.75
C GLU A 521 -9.63 48.72 -2.07
N PRO A 522 -10.32 49.56 -2.86
CA PRO A 522 -9.82 50.02 -4.15
C PRO A 522 -9.08 51.35 -4.03
N LEU A 523 -7.89 51.43 -4.62
CA LEU A 523 -7.38 52.52 -5.48
C LEU A 523 -5.97 52.20 -5.99
#